data_AF-A0AAN0RFV4-F1
#
_entry.id   AF-A0AAN0RFV4-F1
#
_cell.length_a   1.000
_cell.length_b   1.000
_cell.length_c   1.000
_cell.angle_alpha   90.00
_cell.angle_beta   90.00
_cell.angle_gamma   90.00
#
_symmetry.space_group_name_H-M   'P 1'
#
loop_
_entity.id
_entity.type
_entity.pdbx_description
1 polymer ?
#
loop_
_entity_poly.entity_id
_entity_poly.type
_entity_poly.pdbx_seq_one_letter_code
_entity_poly.pdbx_strand_id
1 'polypeptide(L)'
;MTLTMPRLMTALICAFAFSFASYPAHAVPQNPDDWAKNMEAAFRTGKLITIGKLMDQAVDDHDPGEAKRAHQIIADNIRMMTESFGKEGPGCAELFDTRRIGSFFRRYDFAVCNGTERIFFRFDLVRREKLGWLLRSWQASENLDKIVNAPLPGNANYDRE
;
A
#
# COMPACT_ATOMS: atom_id res chain seq x y z
N MET A 1 -20.44 -31.46 -29.68
CA MET A 1 -21.12 -30.25 -29.16
C MET A 1 -20.19 -29.59 -28.15
N THR A 2 -19.74 -28.40 -28.50
CA THR A 2 -18.93 -27.46 -27.72
C THR A 2 -19.73 -26.79 -26.61
N LEU A 3 -19.10 -26.55 -25.45
CA LEU A 3 -19.36 -25.36 -24.63
C LEU A 3 -18.06 -24.95 -23.94
N THR A 4 -17.41 -23.96 -24.55
CA THR A 4 -16.27 -23.19 -24.05
C THR A 4 -16.68 -22.38 -22.83
N MET A 5 -15.94 -22.48 -21.72
CA MET A 5 -16.03 -21.52 -20.61
C MET A 5 -14.74 -20.68 -20.54
N PRO A 6 -14.73 -19.48 -21.16
CA PRO A 6 -13.82 -18.41 -20.79
C PRO A 6 -14.66 -17.15 -20.52
N ARG A 7 -15.45 -17.11 -19.44
CA ARG A 7 -16.29 -15.93 -19.12
C ARG A 7 -16.43 -15.61 -17.63
N LEU A 8 -15.56 -16.11 -16.77
CA LEU A 8 -15.51 -15.72 -15.35
C LEU A 8 -14.21 -15.00 -14.93
N MET A 9 -13.15 -15.04 -15.74
CA MET A 9 -11.90 -14.30 -15.44
C MET A 9 -11.86 -12.86 -15.96
N THR A 10 -12.71 -12.48 -16.92
CA THR A 10 -12.61 -11.16 -17.57
C THR A 10 -13.42 -10.05 -16.87
N ALA A 11 -14.31 -10.40 -15.93
CA ALA A 11 -15.14 -9.42 -15.23
C ALA A 11 -14.44 -8.76 -14.03
N LEU A 12 -13.40 -9.40 -13.46
CA LEU A 12 -12.71 -8.86 -12.28
C LEU A 12 -11.66 -7.80 -12.62
N ILE A 13 -11.08 -7.86 -13.82
CA ILE A 13 -10.04 -6.90 -14.25
C ILE A 13 -10.68 -5.59 -14.74
N CYS A 14 -11.90 -5.61 -15.28
CA CYS A 14 -12.58 -4.40 -15.76
C CYS A 14 -13.38 -3.65 -14.69
N ALA A 15 -13.67 -4.26 -13.52
CA ALA A 15 -14.28 -3.53 -12.40
C ALA A 15 -13.29 -2.61 -11.65
N PHE A 16 -11.99 -2.74 -11.94
CA PHE A 16 -10.95 -1.79 -11.51
C PHE A 16 -10.82 -0.57 -12.42
N ALA A 17 -11.66 -0.44 -13.44
CA ALA A 17 -12.09 0.88 -13.92
C ALA A 17 -13.08 1.49 -12.92
N PHE A 18 -12.73 1.46 -11.63
CA PHE A 18 -13.37 2.31 -10.64
C PHE A 18 -13.26 3.72 -11.23
N SER A 19 -14.40 4.29 -11.57
CA SER A 19 -14.54 5.73 -11.69
C SER A 19 -13.89 6.33 -10.45
N PHE A 20 -12.64 6.79 -10.60
CA PHE A 20 -12.04 7.83 -9.78
C PHE A 20 -12.83 9.10 -10.11
N ALA A 21 -14.11 9.11 -9.77
CA ALA A 21 -14.99 10.25 -9.89
C ALA A 21 -14.47 11.28 -8.90
N SER A 22 -13.73 12.25 -9.41
CA SER A 22 -13.55 13.59 -8.86
C SER A 22 -13.47 13.63 -7.33
N TYR A 23 -12.44 13.03 -6.76
CA TYR A 23 -12.18 13.15 -5.33
C TYR A 23 -11.44 14.47 -5.05
N PRO A 24 -11.78 15.17 -3.95
CA PRO A 24 -11.11 16.42 -3.60
C PRO A 24 -9.62 16.13 -3.37
N ALA A 25 -8.77 17.08 -3.79
CA ALA A 25 -7.31 17.04 -3.73
C ALA A 25 -6.81 16.25 -2.50
N HIS A 26 -6.08 15.16 -2.78
CA HIS A 26 -5.62 14.18 -1.82
C HIS A 26 -4.82 14.90 -0.71
N ALA A 27 -5.31 14.88 0.52
CA ALA A 27 -4.57 15.44 1.64
C ALA A 27 -3.43 14.48 2.00
N VAL A 28 -2.27 14.71 1.37
CA VAL A 28 -1.04 13.96 1.65
C VAL A 28 -0.78 13.93 3.16
N PRO A 29 -0.44 12.76 3.74
CA PRO A 29 -0.23 12.64 5.17
C PRO A 29 0.81 13.64 5.68
N GLN A 30 0.41 14.48 6.63
CA GLN A 30 1.33 15.41 7.29
C GLN A 30 2.09 14.72 8.44
N ASN A 31 1.48 13.70 9.04
CA ASN A 31 2.09 12.88 10.06
C ASN A 31 2.12 11.40 9.60
N PRO A 32 3.33 10.82 9.38
CA PRO A 32 3.46 9.47 8.88
C PRO A 32 3.14 8.43 9.97
N ASP A 33 3.25 8.79 11.26
CA ASP A 33 2.90 7.88 12.35
C ASP A 33 1.38 7.72 12.48
N ASP A 34 0.61 8.81 12.27
CA ASP A 34 -0.87 8.74 12.27
C ASP A 34 -1.38 7.98 11.03
N TRP A 35 -0.71 8.16 9.89
CA TRP A 35 -0.95 7.33 8.71
C TRP A 35 -0.74 5.84 9.01
N ALA A 36 0.37 5.48 9.67
CA ALA A 36 0.66 4.09 10.01
C ALA A 36 -0.40 3.49 10.96
N LYS A 37 -0.86 4.25 11.96
CA LYS A 37 -1.97 3.83 12.86
C LYS A 37 -3.27 3.59 12.09
N ASN A 38 -3.61 4.50 11.17
CA ASN A 38 -4.81 4.35 10.34
C ASN A 38 -4.69 3.13 9.41
N MET A 39 -3.49 2.87 8.89
CA MET A 39 -3.21 1.69 8.09
C MET A 39 -3.37 0.40 8.89
N GLU A 40 -2.82 0.35 10.12
CA GLU A 40 -3.01 -0.78 11.03
C GLU A 40 -4.50 -1.05 11.30
N ALA A 41 -5.27 0.00 11.60
CA ALA A 41 -6.71 -0.12 11.81
C ALA A 41 -7.46 -0.58 10.54
N ALA A 42 -7.03 -0.13 9.36
CA ALA A 42 -7.59 -0.57 8.08
C ALA A 42 -7.32 -2.06 7.82
N PHE A 43 -6.11 -2.54 8.12
CA PHE A 43 -5.80 -3.97 8.08
C PHE A 43 -6.65 -4.76 9.08
N ARG A 44 -6.74 -4.33 10.35
CA ARG A 44 -7.55 -5.02 11.37
C ARG A 44 -9.03 -5.14 11.02
N THR A 45 -9.55 -4.19 10.24
CA THR A 45 -10.97 -4.16 9.86
C THR A 45 -11.25 -4.82 8.51
N GLY A 46 -10.22 -5.32 7.82
CA GLY A 46 -10.38 -5.98 6.53
C GLY A 46 -10.83 -5.07 5.38
N LYS A 47 -10.82 -3.74 5.57
CA LYS A 47 -11.38 -2.80 4.60
C LYS A 47 -10.37 -2.48 3.51
N LEU A 48 -10.31 -3.33 2.48
CA LEU A 48 -9.42 -3.17 1.31
C LEU A 48 -9.54 -1.80 0.64
N ILE A 49 -10.76 -1.26 0.54
CA ILE A 49 -11.01 0.09 -0.01
C ILE A 49 -10.33 1.16 0.85
N THR A 50 -10.36 1.01 2.18
CA THR A 50 -9.72 1.96 3.11
C THR A 50 -8.19 1.89 3.00
N ILE A 51 -7.63 0.69 2.87
CA ILE A 51 -6.18 0.49 2.64
C ILE A 51 -5.77 1.19 1.34
N GLY A 52 -6.49 0.94 0.25
CA GLY A 52 -6.26 1.60 -1.04
C GLY A 52 -6.28 3.12 -0.92
N LYS A 53 -7.29 3.68 -0.24
CA LYS A 53 -7.40 5.13 0.02
C LYS A 53 -6.25 5.70 0.84
N LEU A 54 -5.78 5.00 1.86
CA LEU A 54 -4.65 5.45 2.69
C LEU A 54 -3.35 5.44 1.89
N MET A 55 -3.14 4.44 1.03
CA MET A 55 -1.98 4.44 0.14
C MET A 55 -2.07 5.54 -0.92
N ASP A 56 -3.27 5.76 -1.46
CA ASP A 56 -3.58 6.78 -2.45
C ASP A 56 -3.39 8.21 -1.92
N GLN A 57 -3.68 8.46 -0.63
CA GLN A 57 -3.32 9.72 0.03
C GLN A 57 -1.82 10.02 -0.04
N ALA A 58 -0.97 9.01 -0.05
CA ALA A 58 0.48 9.17 -0.05
C ALA A 58 1.06 9.21 -1.48
N VAL A 59 0.24 9.36 -2.52
CA VAL A 59 0.70 9.47 -3.92
C VAL A 59 1.19 10.89 -4.20
N ASP A 60 2.32 11.01 -4.88
CA ASP A 60 2.74 12.26 -5.50
C ASP A 60 2.01 12.41 -6.84
N ASP A 61 0.99 13.26 -6.90
CA ASP A 61 0.23 13.52 -8.13
C ASP A 61 0.82 14.65 -8.99
N HIS A 62 1.85 15.34 -8.48
CA HIS A 62 2.56 16.42 -9.19
C HIS A 62 3.61 15.88 -10.18
N ASP A 63 4.12 14.68 -9.97
CA ASP A 63 4.98 13.95 -10.91
C ASP A 63 4.19 12.78 -11.53
N PRO A 64 3.81 12.85 -12.83
CA PRO A 64 3.03 11.79 -13.48
C PRO A 64 3.71 10.41 -13.51
N GLY A 65 5.05 10.37 -13.51
CA GLY A 65 5.82 9.12 -13.48
C GLY A 65 5.76 8.47 -12.11
N GLU A 66 5.90 9.28 -11.05
CA GLU A 66 5.76 8.84 -9.67
C GLU A 66 4.31 8.48 -9.32
N ALA A 67 3.33 9.25 -9.79
CA ALA A 67 1.90 8.95 -9.67
C ALA A 67 1.56 7.59 -10.30
N LYS A 68 2.00 7.35 -11.54
CA LYS A 68 1.77 6.07 -12.23
C LYS A 68 2.37 4.90 -11.45
N ARG A 69 3.60 5.07 -10.94
CA ARG A 69 4.30 4.07 -10.14
C ARG A 69 3.57 3.77 -8.83
N ALA A 70 3.11 4.81 -8.13
CA ALA A 70 2.40 4.68 -6.87
C ALA A 70 1.01 4.03 -7.07
N HIS A 71 0.26 4.40 -8.11
CA HIS A 71 -1.00 3.72 -8.45
C HIS A 71 -0.80 2.25 -8.84
N GLN A 72 0.29 1.90 -9.52
CA GLN A 72 0.64 0.50 -9.77
C GLN A 72 0.88 -0.26 -8.46
N ILE A 73 1.62 0.34 -7.51
CA ILE A 73 1.84 -0.21 -6.17
C ILE A 73 0.52 -0.43 -5.43
N ILE A 74 -0.40 0.54 -5.50
CA ILE A 74 -1.73 0.44 -4.87
C ILE A 74 -2.54 -0.70 -5.49
N ALA A 75 -2.60 -0.79 -6.81
CA ALA A 75 -3.30 -1.85 -7.52
C ALA A 75 -2.72 -3.24 -7.18
N ASP A 76 -1.39 -3.37 -7.13
CA ASP A 76 -0.72 -4.62 -6.76
C ASP A 76 -0.97 -5.01 -5.30
N ASN A 77 -0.99 -4.03 -4.38
CA ASN A 77 -1.34 -4.27 -2.99
C ASN A 77 -2.78 -4.75 -2.85
N ILE A 78 -3.76 -4.06 -3.44
CA ILE A 78 -5.16 -4.45 -3.33
C ILE A 78 -5.40 -5.83 -3.95
N ARG A 79 -4.77 -6.12 -5.10
CA ARG A 79 -4.83 -7.44 -5.74
C ARG A 79 -4.30 -8.52 -4.81
N MET A 80 -3.09 -8.37 -4.28
CA MET A 80 -2.52 -9.32 -3.32
C MET A 80 -3.42 -9.49 -2.11
N MET A 81 -3.86 -8.40 -1.50
CA MET A 81 -4.74 -8.47 -0.32
C MET A 81 -6.04 -9.21 -0.63
N THR A 82 -6.62 -9.02 -1.81
CA THR A 82 -7.82 -9.74 -2.25
C THR A 82 -7.54 -11.23 -2.44
N GLU A 83 -6.40 -11.58 -3.04
CA GLU A 83 -5.98 -12.97 -3.25
C GLU A 83 -5.66 -13.68 -1.93
N SER A 84 -5.01 -12.98 -1.00
CA SER A 84 -4.58 -13.53 0.27
C SER A 84 -5.70 -13.65 1.29
N PHE A 85 -6.50 -12.60 1.49
CA PHE A 85 -7.48 -12.53 2.60
C PHE A 85 -8.93 -12.71 2.16
N GLY A 86 -9.20 -12.81 0.85
CA GLY A 86 -10.55 -12.95 0.32
C GLY A 86 -11.48 -11.78 0.71
N LYS A 87 -12.77 -12.06 0.86
CA LYS A 87 -13.80 -11.04 1.17
C LYS A 87 -13.88 -10.67 2.66
N GLU A 88 -13.41 -11.54 3.54
CA GLU A 88 -13.49 -11.36 5.00
C GLU A 88 -12.41 -10.40 5.50
N GLY A 89 -11.31 -10.28 4.74
CA GLY A 89 -10.17 -9.43 5.08
C GLY A 89 -9.39 -9.98 6.27
N PRO A 90 -8.27 -9.35 6.63
CA PRO A 90 -7.47 -9.83 7.75
C PRO A 90 -8.18 -9.72 9.09
N GLY A 91 -8.15 -10.79 9.87
CA GLY A 91 -8.70 -10.84 11.23
C GLY A 91 -7.79 -10.23 12.31
N CYS A 92 -6.56 -9.87 11.97
CA CYS A 92 -5.61 -9.19 12.86
C CYS A 92 -4.58 -8.41 12.05
N ALA A 93 -4.02 -7.35 12.64
CA ALA A 93 -2.82 -6.69 12.15
C ALA A 93 -2.07 -5.97 13.28
N GLU A 94 -0.75 -5.95 13.19
CA GLU A 94 0.16 -5.34 14.17
C GLU A 94 1.30 -4.63 13.45
N LEU A 95 1.57 -3.38 13.84
CA LEU A 95 2.82 -2.68 13.49
C LEU A 95 3.94 -3.21 14.39
N PHE A 96 4.90 -3.97 13.83
CA PHE A 96 5.93 -4.65 14.63
C PHE A 96 7.32 -4.02 14.53
N ASP A 97 7.60 -3.24 13.46
CA ASP A 97 8.83 -2.46 13.36
C ASP A 97 8.56 -1.08 12.76
N THR A 98 9.31 -0.10 13.23
CA THR A 98 9.32 1.26 12.71
C THR A 98 10.75 1.76 12.63
N ARG A 99 11.22 2.00 11.40
CA ARG A 99 12.54 2.59 11.17
C ARG A 99 12.42 4.05 10.76
N ARG A 100 13.26 4.89 11.36
CA ARG A 100 13.31 6.34 11.14
C ARG A 100 14.71 6.74 10.70
N ILE A 101 14.82 7.45 9.58
CA ILE A 101 16.08 8.04 9.12
C ILE A 101 15.84 9.53 8.95
N GLY A 102 16.48 10.32 9.83
CA GLY A 102 16.31 11.77 9.89
C GLY A 102 14.83 12.20 9.97
N SER A 103 14.56 13.38 9.41
CA SER A 103 13.23 13.97 9.29
C SER A 103 12.52 13.64 7.97
N PHE A 104 13.14 12.84 7.09
CA PHE A 104 12.71 12.67 5.71
C PHE A 104 12.31 11.23 5.33
N PHE A 105 12.62 10.22 6.14
CA PHE A 105 12.28 8.83 5.82
C PHE A 105 11.66 8.08 7.00
N ARG A 106 10.61 7.31 6.70
CA ARG A 106 9.93 6.41 7.64
C ARG A 106 9.68 5.08 6.95
N ARG A 107 9.88 3.98 7.67
CA ARG A 107 9.53 2.63 7.26
C ARG A 107 8.66 2.01 8.33
N TYR A 108 7.55 1.41 7.91
CA TYR A 108 6.61 0.71 8.77
C TYR A 108 6.46 -0.72 8.29
N ASP A 109 6.70 -1.66 9.19
CA ASP A 109 6.52 -3.08 8.90
C ASP A 109 5.35 -3.63 9.71
N PHE A 110 4.36 -4.19 9.02
CA PHE A 110 3.13 -4.74 9.59
C PHE A 110 3.10 -6.25 9.45
N ALA A 111 2.61 -6.95 10.46
CA ALA A 111 2.26 -8.37 10.40
C ALA A 111 0.74 -8.47 10.37
N VAL A 112 0.19 -9.14 9.37
CA VAL A 112 -1.25 -9.18 9.11
C VAL A 112 -1.70 -10.65 9.02
N CYS A 113 -2.71 -11.03 9.80
CA CYS A 113 -3.17 -12.42 9.90
C CYS A 113 -3.96 -12.85 8.67
N ASN A 114 -3.55 -13.98 8.07
CA ASN A 114 -4.30 -14.70 7.04
C ASN A 114 -4.69 -16.08 7.57
N GLY A 115 -5.82 -16.19 8.26
CA GLY A 115 -6.17 -17.41 9.00
C GLY A 115 -5.11 -17.72 10.06
N THR A 116 -4.42 -18.86 9.92
CA THR A 116 -3.29 -19.27 10.80
C THR A 116 -1.94 -18.71 10.38
N GLU A 117 -1.84 -18.16 9.17
CA GLU A 117 -0.61 -17.64 8.59
C GLU A 117 -0.49 -16.13 8.77
N ARG A 118 0.69 -15.59 8.42
CA ARG A 118 0.95 -14.15 8.44
C ARG A 118 1.54 -13.71 7.11
N ILE A 119 1.06 -12.57 6.64
CA ILE A 119 1.70 -11.83 5.57
C ILE A 119 2.29 -10.57 6.18
N PHE A 120 3.56 -10.34 5.89
CA PHE A 120 4.30 -9.19 6.36
C PHE A 120 4.31 -8.14 5.27
N PHE A 121 3.98 -6.90 5.63
CA PHE A 121 3.95 -5.75 4.74
C PHE A 121 4.99 -4.75 5.19
N ARG A 122 5.64 -4.10 4.24
CA ARG A 122 6.56 -2.99 4.46
C ARG A 122 6.11 -1.81 3.63
N PHE A 123 6.06 -0.65 4.26
CA PHE A 123 5.79 0.62 3.59
C PHE A 123 6.91 1.61 3.90
N ASP A 124 7.50 2.15 2.85
CA ASP A 124 8.52 3.20 2.95
C ASP A 124 7.89 4.53 2.55
N LEU A 125 7.89 5.50 3.47
CA LEU A 125 7.41 6.85 3.25
C LEU A 125 8.57 7.84 3.25
N VAL A 126 8.50 8.81 2.34
CA VAL A 126 9.48 9.90 2.19
C VAL A 126 8.81 11.24 2.37
N ARG A 127 9.47 12.16 3.06
CA ARG A 127 9.00 13.54 3.19
C ARG A 127 9.42 14.34 1.96
N ARG A 128 8.46 15.06 1.38
CA ARG A 128 8.68 16.16 0.44
C ARG A 128 8.24 17.44 1.11
N GLU A 129 9.11 18.44 1.17
CA GLU A 129 8.91 19.63 2.02
C GLU A 129 7.57 20.35 1.78
N LYS A 130 7.11 20.37 0.54
CA LYS A 130 5.86 21.05 0.13
C LYS A 130 4.64 20.15 0.04
N LEU A 131 4.84 18.83 0.01
CA LEU A 131 3.75 17.87 -0.23
C LEU A 131 3.39 17.08 1.03
N GLY A 132 4.35 16.81 1.93
CA GLY A 132 4.13 15.97 3.12
C GLY A 132 4.81 14.61 2.97
N TRP A 133 4.20 13.53 3.45
CA TRP A 133 4.76 12.18 3.43
C TRP A 133 4.15 11.31 2.33
N LEU A 134 5.00 10.85 1.43
CA LEU A 134 4.62 10.14 0.21
C LEU A 134 5.11 8.69 0.23
N LEU A 135 4.34 7.77 -0.34
CA LEU A 135 4.67 6.37 -0.46
C LEU A 135 5.76 6.18 -1.51
N ARG A 136 6.97 5.83 -1.06
CA ARG A 136 8.10 5.58 -1.95
C ARG A 136 8.14 4.14 -2.43
N SER A 137 7.98 3.17 -1.53
CA SER A 137 8.01 1.75 -1.90
C SER A 137 7.15 0.94 -0.96
N TRP A 138 6.77 -0.23 -1.46
CA TRP A 138 6.03 -1.22 -0.72
C TRP A 138 6.56 -2.61 -1.05
N GLN A 139 6.48 -3.50 -0.08
CA GLN A 139 6.78 -4.90 -0.23
C GLN A 139 5.82 -5.70 0.64
N ALA A 140 5.45 -6.90 0.20
CA ALA A 140 4.85 -7.87 1.09
C ALA A 140 5.37 -9.27 0.82
N SER A 141 5.39 -10.08 1.87
CA SER A 141 5.91 -11.45 1.84
C SER A 141 5.37 -12.26 3.02
N GLU A 142 5.18 -13.55 2.80
CA GLU A 142 4.99 -14.53 3.88
C GLU A 142 6.31 -14.84 4.62
N ASN A 143 7.46 -14.49 4.02
CA ASN A 143 8.78 -14.66 4.64
C ASN A 143 9.21 -13.37 5.34
N LEU A 144 9.22 -13.39 6.68
CA LEU A 144 9.65 -12.27 7.51
C LEU A 144 11.06 -11.76 7.17
N ASP A 145 12.00 -12.65 6.85
CA ASP A 145 13.38 -12.28 6.55
C ASP A 145 13.48 -11.41 5.29
N LYS A 146 12.58 -11.63 4.31
CA LYS A 146 12.49 -10.79 3.11
C LYS A 146 12.02 -9.38 3.43
N ILE A 147 11.21 -9.22 4.48
CA ILE A 147 10.85 -7.91 4.99
C ILE A 147 12.02 -7.37 5.80
N VAL A 148 12.37 -7.93 6.94
CA VAL A 148 13.37 -7.36 7.87
C VAL A 148 14.68 -6.98 7.17
N ASN A 149 15.18 -7.82 6.26
CA ASN A 149 16.46 -7.58 5.56
C ASN A 149 16.35 -6.80 4.26
N ALA A 150 15.15 -6.39 3.81
CA ALA A 150 15.04 -5.65 2.55
C ALA A 150 15.79 -4.31 2.64
N PRO A 151 16.56 -3.97 1.58
CA PRO A 151 17.37 -2.77 1.57
C PRO A 151 16.49 -1.51 1.69
N LEU A 152 17.12 -0.40 2.06
CA LEU A 152 16.46 0.89 1.90
C LEU A 152 16.21 1.12 0.40
N PRO A 153 15.08 1.74 0.03
CA PRO A 153 14.85 2.11 -1.37
C PRO A 153 16.04 2.94 -1.87
N GLY A 154 16.47 2.67 -3.10
CA GLY A 154 17.67 3.29 -3.68
C GLY A 154 17.53 4.82 -3.84
N ASN A 155 18.66 5.53 -3.77
CA ASN A 155 18.84 6.99 -3.82
C ASN A 155 18.43 7.66 -5.15
N ALA A 156 17.23 7.43 -5.67
CA ALA A 156 16.66 8.41 -6.60
C ALA A 156 16.09 9.58 -5.79
N ASN A 157 16.99 10.51 -5.42
CA ASN A 157 16.72 11.82 -4.83
C ASN A 157 15.92 11.81 -3.52
N TYR A 158 16.59 11.44 -2.42
CA TYR A 158 16.14 11.81 -1.06
C TYR A 158 16.39 13.27 -0.73
N ASP A 159 17.23 13.95 -1.53
CA ASP A 159 17.56 15.36 -1.42
C ASP A 159 17.42 16.03 -2.79
N ARG A 160 16.87 17.26 -2.78
CA ARG A 160 16.76 18.24 -3.88
C ARG A 160 15.51 18.14 -4.77
N GLU A 161 14.43 18.75 -4.29
CA GLU A 161 13.74 19.91 -4.92
C GLU A 161 12.78 20.59 -3.91
#